data_AF-R5B9R1-F1
#
_entry.id   AF-R5B9R1-F1
#
_cell.length_a   1.000
_cell.length_b   1.000
_cell.length_c   1.000
_cell.angle_alpha   90.00
_cell.angle_beta   90.00
_cell.angle_gamma   90.00
#
_symmetry.space_group_name_H-M   'P 1'
#
loop_
_entity.id
_entity.type
_entity.pdbx_description
1 polymer ?
#
loop_
_entity_poly.entity_id
_entity_poly.type
_entity_poly.pdbx_seq_one_letter_code
_entity_poly.pdbx_strand_id
1 'polypeptide(L)'
;MDAQQLKRYIRLIYTKAFRYLGAVLVLCALIGGIYGNRLHFVFASCAAGSGFLCWGWFTHLKRTGFKLVGFGEKTAEQAKTPYIWRIDKQKRLHKPSFMMTNADFDDDLVNATACNENEFSKENIIASRMYARAACGVMLIVISFIVNI
;
A
#
# COMPACT_ATOMS: atom_id res chain seq x y z
N MET A 1 14.71 -13.18 10.18
CA MET A 1 13.24 -13.26 10.28
C MET A 1 12.86 -14.72 10.32
N ASP A 2 12.03 -15.10 11.29
CA ASP A 2 11.52 -16.46 11.37
C ASP A 2 10.59 -16.78 10.18
N ALA A 3 10.49 -18.06 9.81
CA ALA A 3 9.73 -18.50 8.64
C ALA A 3 8.25 -18.07 8.67
N GLN A 4 7.65 -18.00 9.87
CA GLN A 4 6.28 -17.52 10.05
C GLN A 4 6.15 -16.00 9.82
N GLN A 5 7.11 -15.21 10.29
CA GLN A 5 7.12 -13.76 10.07
C GLN A 5 7.33 -13.42 8.59
N LEU A 6 8.16 -14.19 7.88
CA LEU A 6 8.39 -14.02 6.45
C LEU A 6 7.11 -14.30 5.64
N LYS A 7 6.34 -15.34 5.98
CA LYS A 7 5.04 -15.62 5.34
C LYS A 7 4.05 -14.48 5.55
N ARG A 8 3.96 -13.93 6.77
CA ARG A 8 3.10 -12.78 7.07
C ARG A 8 3.56 -11.53 6.30
N TYR A 9 4.86 -11.28 6.23
CA TYR A 9 5.44 -10.16 5.49
C TYR A 9 5.14 -10.25 3.98
N ILE A 10 5.28 -11.43 3.39
CA ILE A 10 4.92 -11.66 1.98
C ILE A 10 3.43 -11.41 1.74
N ARG A 11 2.56 -11.90 2.64
CA ARG A 11 1.12 -11.64 2.56
C ARG A 11 0.81 -10.13 2.62
N LEU A 12 1.50 -9.38 3.48
CA LEU A 12 1.38 -7.91 3.54
C LEU A 12 1.65 -7.26 2.17
N ILE A 13 2.74 -7.68 1.52
CA ILE A 13 3.14 -7.15 0.21
C ILE A 13 2.06 -7.46 -0.83
N TYR A 14 1.58 -8.71 -0.89
CA TYR A 14 0.53 -9.11 -1.82
C TYR A 14 -0.75 -8.31 -1.60
N THR A 15 -1.25 -8.22 -0.37
CA THR A 15 -2.49 -7.49 -0.08
C THR A 15 -2.38 -6.01 -0.49
N LYS A 16 -1.24 -5.37 -0.24
CA LYS A 16 -0.99 -3.99 -0.68
C LYS A 16 -0.93 -3.89 -2.21
N ALA A 17 -0.20 -4.78 -2.86
CA ALA A 17 -0.06 -4.81 -4.31
C ALA A 17 -1.43 -4.98 -4.99
N PHE A 18 -2.26 -5.91 -4.53
CA PHE A 18 -3.61 -6.12 -5.06
C PHE A 18 -4.54 -4.93 -4.84
N ARG A 19 -4.45 -4.24 -3.68
CA ARG A 19 -5.24 -3.03 -3.44
C ARG A 19 -4.85 -1.91 -4.40
N TYR A 20 -3.55 -1.70 -4.64
CA TYR A 20 -3.09 -0.73 -5.63
C TYR A 20 -3.52 -1.13 -7.04
N LEU A 21 -3.31 -2.39 -7.41
CA LEU A 21 -3.65 -2.91 -8.73
C LEU A 21 -5.15 -2.76 -9.00
N GLY A 22 -6.01 -3.13 -8.06
CA GLY A 22 -7.47 -2.97 -8.21
C GLY A 22 -7.88 -1.52 -8.38
N ALA A 23 -7.38 -0.61 -7.55
CA ALA A 23 -7.69 0.82 -7.66
C ALA A 23 -7.24 1.41 -9.01
N VAL A 24 -6.05 1.04 -9.47
CA VAL A 24 -5.48 1.54 -10.73
C VAL A 24 -6.19 0.94 -11.94
N LEU A 25 -6.53 -0.35 -11.92
CA LEU A 25 -7.29 -0.97 -13.01
C LEU A 25 -8.66 -0.33 -13.18
N VAL A 26 -9.35 0.00 -12.09
CA VAL A 26 -10.64 0.73 -12.17
C VAL A 26 -10.44 2.10 -12.81
N LEU A 27 -9.38 2.84 -12.44
CA LEU A 27 -9.07 4.12 -13.08
C LEU A 27 -8.73 3.96 -14.57
N CYS A 28 -7.92 2.98 -14.94
CA CYS A 28 -7.59 2.68 -16.33
C CYS A 28 -8.84 2.30 -17.13
N ALA A 29 -9.74 1.51 -16.55
CA ALA A 29 -11.00 1.11 -17.18
C ALA A 29 -11.95 2.30 -17.37
N LEU A 30 -12.04 3.20 -16.39
CA LEU A 30 -12.81 4.44 -16.53
C LEU A 30 -12.27 5.32 -17.67
N ILE A 31 -10.95 5.50 -17.74
CA ILE A 31 -10.31 6.24 -18.83
C ILE A 31 -10.59 5.55 -20.17
N GLY A 32 -10.38 4.23 -20.27
CA GLY A 32 -10.66 3.46 -21.47
C GLY A 32 -12.13 3.56 -21.91
N GLY A 33 -13.07 3.55 -20.96
CA GLY A 33 -14.50 3.68 -21.22
C GLY A 33 -14.91 5.07 -21.72
N ILE A 34 -14.30 6.14 -21.17
CA ILE A 34 -14.57 7.53 -21.62
C ILE A 34 -14.07 7.74 -23.05
N TYR A 35 -12.87 7.22 -23.38
CA TYR A 35 -12.25 7.42 -24.70
C TYR A 35 -12.66 6.36 -25.74
N GLY A 36 -13.45 5.36 -25.37
CA GLY A 36 -14.07 4.39 -26.29
C GLY A 36 -13.14 3.42 -27.03
N ASN A 37 -11.81 3.49 -26.82
CA ASN A 37 -10.83 2.67 -27.55
C ASN A 37 -9.93 1.85 -26.62
N ARG A 38 -9.72 0.57 -27.00
CA ARG A 38 -8.78 -0.38 -26.36
C ARG A 38 -7.36 0.20 -26.25
N LEU A 39 -6.95 1.00 -27.24
CA LEU A 39 -5.63 1.63 -27.28
C LEU A 39 -5.39 2.57 -26.08
N HIS A 40 -6.39 3.37 -25.70
CA HIS A 40 -6.26 4.31 -24.57
C HIS A 40 -6.18 3.58 -23.23
N PHE A 41 -6.80 2.40 -23.11
CA PHE A 41 -6.64 1.53 -21.96
C PHE A 41 -5.22 0.96 -21.86
N VAL A 42 -4.64 0.51 -22.98
CA VAL A 42 -3.25 0.01 -23.04
C VAL A 42 -2.25 1.13 -22.70
N PHE A 43 -2.43 2.33 -23.27
CA PHE A 43 -1.59 3.48 -22.93
C PHE A 43 -1.73 3.91 -21.46
N ALA A 44 -2.97 3.96 -20.94
CA ALA A 44 -3.20 4.33 -19.54
C ALA A 44 -2.61 3.32 -18.56
N SER A 45 -2.73 2.02 -18.84
CA SER A 45 -2.16 0.95 -18.00
C SER A 45 -0.62 0.94 -18.04
N CYS A 46 -0.01 1.17 -19.20
CA CYS A 46 1.44 1.28 -19.33
C CYS A 46 1.99 2.54 -18.63
N ALA A 47 1.34 3.71 -18.82
CA ALA A 47 1.72 4.95 -18.15
C ALA A 47 1.53 4.87 -16.62
N ALA A 48 0.46 4.22 -16.15
CA ALA A 48 0.29 3.95 -14.74
C ALA A 48 1.37 2.99 -14.22
N GLY A 49 1.69 1.92 -14.97
CA GLY A 49 2.73 0.96 -14.63
C GLY A 49 4.10 1.62 -14.44
N SER A 50 4.51 2.47 -15.38
CA SER A 50 5.76 3.23 -15.29
C SER A 50 5.74 4.25 -14.15
N GLY A 51 4.61 4.94 -13.94
CA GLY A 51 4.42 5.85 -12.80
C GLY A 51 4.59 5.16 -11.44
N PHE A 52 4.03 3.96 -11.28
CA PHE A 52 4.18 3.16 -10.05
C PHE A 52 5.60 2.65 -9.83
N LEU A 53 6.33 2.30 -10.90
CA LEU A 53 7.75 1.96 -10.84
C LEU A 53 8.61 3.15 -10.43
N CYS A 54 8.40 4.31 -11.06
CA CYS A 54 9.09 5.56 -10.71
C CYS A 54 8.80 5.95 -9.25
N TRP A 55 7.55 5.82 -8.80
CA TRP A 55 7.18 6.08 -7.41
C TRP A 55 7.85 5.08 -6.44
N GLY A 56 7.85 3.80 -6.78
CA GLY A 56 8.55 2.76 -6.03
C GLY A 56 10.04 3.07 -5.89
N TRP A 57 10.69 3.42 -7.00
CA TRP A 57 12.08 3.84 -7.05
C TRP A 57 12.35 5.10 -6.23
N PHE A 58 11.47 6.10 -6.30
CA PHE A 58 11.58 7.30 -5.48
C PHE A 58 11.50 6.98 -3.98
N THR A 59 10.65 6.04 -3.57
CA THR A 59 10.61 5.58 -2.19
C THR A 59 11.83 4.78 -1.76
N HIS A 60 12.47 4.07 -2.70
CA HIS A 60 13.77 3.45 -2.48
C HIS A 60 14.85 4.52 -2.22
N LEU A 61 14.95 5.53 -3.09
CA LEU A 61 15.89 6.65 -2.94
C LEU A 61 15.69 7.40 -1.62
N LYS A 62 14.43 7.65 -1.23
CA LYS A 62 14.11 8.27 0.05
C LYS A 62 14.59 7.41 1.23
N ARG A 63 14.47 6.08 1.12
CA ARG A 63 14.98 5.15 2.16
C ARG A 63 16.50 5.15 2.25
N THR A 64 17.21 5.28 1.13
CA THR A 64 18.68 5.36 1.11
C THR A 64 19.23 6.71 1.54
N GLY A 65 18.38 7.63 2.02
CA GLY A 65 18.81 8.94 2.54
C GLY A 65 18.88 10.05 1.49
N PHE A 66 18.37 9.83 0.27
CA PHE A 66 18.29 10.89 -0.74
C PHE A 66 17.21 11.91 -0.33
N LYS A 67 17.64 13.05 0.21
CA LYS A 67 16.75 14.18 0.48
C LYS A 67 16.50 14.91 -0.83
N LEU A 68 15.31 14.74 -1.40
CA LEU A 68 14.89 15.57 -2.53
C LEU A 68 14.81 17.02 -2.05
N VAL A 69 15.77 17.84 -2.46
CA VAL A 69 15.80 19.28 -2.15
C VAL A 69 14.51 19.89 -2.71
N GLY A 70 13.62 20.36 -1.84
CA GLY A 70 12.34 21.00 -2.19
C GLY A 70 11.08 20.32 -1.64
N PHE A 71 11.11 19.02 -1.33
CA PHE A 71 10.02 18.37 -0.59
C PHE A 71 10.38 18.36 0.89
N GLY A 72 10.20 19.52 1.53
CA GLY A 72 10.37 19.70 2.97
C GLY A 72 9.62 18.61 3.72
N GLU A 73 10.37 17.69 4.31
CA GLU A 73 9.83 16.68 5.19
C GLU A 73 9.33 17.43 6.42
N LYS A 74 8.01 17.69 6.48
CA LYS A 74 7.38 18.09 7.73
C LYS A 74 7.60 16.94 8.68
N THR A 75 8.64 17.05 9.50
CA THR A 75 9.01 16.13 10.54
C THR A 75 7.74 15.83 11.33
N ALA A 76 7.35 14.55 11.41
CA ALA A 76 6.17 14.11 12.13
C ALA A 76 6.17 14.54 13.62
N GLU A 77 7.29 15.07 14.12
CA GLU A 77 7.43 15.78 15.39
C GLU A 77 6.56 17.04 15.53
N GLN A 78 6.10 17.67 14.44
CA GLN A 78 5.24 18.86 14.52
C GLN A 78 3.74 18.56 14.66
N ALA A 79 3.32 17.30 14.53
CA ALA A 79 1.95 16.92 14.83
C ALA A 79 1.86 16.43 16.28
N LYS A 80 2.05 17.35 17.26
CA LYS A 80 1.50 17.11 18.60
C LYS A 80 0.00 16.93 18.44
N THR A 81 -0.47 15.69 18.49
CA THR A 81 -1.91 15.40 18.45
C THR A 81 -2.56 16.22 19.56
N PRO A 82 -3.55 17.08 19.25
CA PRO A 82 -4.24 17.85 20.27
C PRO A 82 -4.77 16.89 21.32
N TYR A 83 -4.80 17.30 22.59
CA TYR A 83 -5.26 16.43 23.69
C TYR A 83 -6.66 15.83 23.43
N ILE A 84 -7.50 16.54 22.68
CA ILE A 84 -8.86 16.13 22.25
C ILE A 84 -8.81 14.87 21.35
N TRP A 85 -7.72 14.68 20.61
CA TRP A 85 -7.51 13.56 19.67
C TRP A 85 -6.67 12.44 20.29
N ARG A 86 -6.25 12.57 21.55
CA ARG A 86 -5.67 11.45 22.31
C ARG A 86 -6.82 10.54 22.72
N ILE A 87 -7.08 9.53 21.91
CA ILE A 87 -7.98 8.45 22.28
C ILE A 87 -7.36 7.77 23.51
N ASP A 88 -7.97 7.97 24.68
CA ASP A 88 -7.59 7.30 25.90
C ASP A 88 -7.54 5.79 25.67
N LYS A 89 -6.43 5.16 26.05
CA LYS A 89 -6.27 3.70 25.92
C LYS A 89 -7.38 2.94 26.65
N GLN A 90 -8.01 3.54 27.66
CA GLN A 90 -9.17 2.99 28.36
C GLN A 90 -10.45 2.92 27.51
N LYS A 91 -10.64 3.79 26.50
CA LYS A 91 -11.79 3.73 25.58
C LYS A 91 -11.71 2.59 24.56
N ARG A 92 -10.60 1.84 24.51
CA ARG A 92 -10.48 0.64 23.67
C ARG A 92 -11.32 -0.53 24.18
N LEU A 93 -11.71 -0.53 25.46
CA LEU A 93 -12.45 -1.62 26.08
C LEU A 93 -13.88 -1.75 25.53
N HIS A 94 -14.49 -0.64 25.08
CA HIS A 94 -15.87 -0.59 24.56
C HIS A 94 -15.91 0.16 23.23
N LYS A 95 -15.21 -0.35 22.21
CA LYS A 95 -15.44 0.12 20.84
C LYS A 95 -16.74 -0.49 20.30
N PRO A 96 -17.55 0.26 19.55
CA PRO A 96 -18.65 -0.33 18.80
C PRO A 96 -18.11 -1.40 17.84
N SER A 97 -18.88 -2.46 17.62
CA SER A 97 -18.48 -3.64 16.81
C SER A 97 -17.94 -3.28 15.42
N PHE A 98 -18.47 -2.22 14.79
CA PHE A 98 -18.02 -1.72 13.49
C PHE A 98 -16.62 -1.07 13.49
N MET A 99 -16.08 -0.74 14.66
CA MET A 99 -14.72 -0.20 14.83
C MET A 99 -13.75 -1.22 15.44
N MET A 100 -14.20 -2.45 15.71
CA MET A 100 -13.32 -3.51 16.18
C MET A 100 -12.36 -3.93 15.04
N THR A 101 -11.09 -4.02 15.38
CA THR A 101 -10.06 -4.54 14.49
C THR A 101 -9.87 -6.03 14.78
N ASN A 102 -9.24 -6.77 13.87
CA ASN A 102 -8.91 -8.19 14.04
C ASN A 102 -8.14 -8.52 15.34
N ALA A 103 -7.45 -7.55 15.93
CA ALA A 103 -6.76 -7.68 17.22
C ALA A 103 -7.65 -7.47 18.46
N ASP A 104 -8.88 -6.96 18.27
CA ASP A 104 -9.88 -6.81 19.32
C ASP A 104 -10.73 -8.11 19.47
N PHE A 105 -10.56 -9.09 18.57
CA PHE A 105 -11.15 -10.42 18.67
C PHE A 105 -10.10 -11.40 19.18
N ASP A 106 -10.41 -12.13 20.25
CA ASP A 106 -9.56 -13.16 20.85
C ASP A 106 -9.63 -14.47 20.02
N ASP A 107 -9.47 -14.33 18.71
CA ASP A 107 -9.50 -15.43 17.74
C ASP A 107 -8.10 -15.60 17.14
N ASP A 108 -7.40 -16.64 17.61
CA ASP A 108 -6.06 -16.99 17.17
C ASP A 108 -5.99 -17.29 15.66
N LEU A 109 -7.08 -17.76 15.04
CA LEU A 109 -7.15 -17.98 13.59
C LEU A 109 -7.17 -16.65 12.83
N VAL A 110 -7.87 -15.65 13.38
CA VAL A 110 -7.91 -14.30 12.82
C VAL A 110 -6.55 -13.63 12.96
N ASN A 111 -5.86 -13.79 14.08
CA ASN A 111 -4.52 -13.22 14.28
C ASN A 111 -3.43 -13.93 13.44
N ALA A 112 -3.60 -15.22 13.17
CA ALA A 112 -2.75 -15.97 12.24
C ALA A 112 -2.96 -15.56 10.78
N THR A 113 -4.15 -15.07 10.43
CA THR A 113 -4.53 -14.75 9.05
C THR A 113 -4.47 -13.25 8.71
N ALA A 114 -4.80 -12.40 9.67
CA ALA A 114 -4.77 -10.95 9.57
C ALA A 114 -3.34 -10.42 9.54
N CYS A 115 -3.06 -9.54 8.58
CA CYS A 115 -1.76 -8.92 8.46
C CYS A 115 -1.81 -7.52 9.06
N ASN A 116 -1.35 -7.36 10.29
CA ASN A 116 -1.35 -6.06 10.97
C ASN A 116 -0.04 -5.31 10.69
N GLU A 117 -0.14 -4.09 10.13
CA GLU A 117 1.04 -3.26 9.85
C GLU A 117 1.80 -2.88 11.12
N ASN A 118 1.12 -2.88 12.27
CA ASN A 118 1.69 -2.48 13.56
C ASN A 118 2.68 -3.49 14.16
N GLU A 119 2.74 -4.72 13.63
CA GLU A 119 3.66 -5.77 14.10
C GLU A 119 5.07 -5.63 13.48
N PHE A 120 5.21 -4.84 12.41
CA PHE A 120 6.47 -4.73 11.68
C PHE A 120 7.21 -3.41 11.99
N SER A 121 8.54 -3.46 11.97
CA SER A 121 9.37 -2.25 12.05
C SER A 121 9.01 -1.26 10.94
N LYS A 122 9.08 0.04 11.26
CA LYS A 122 8.77 1.14 10.32
C LYS A 122 9.55 1.02 9.02
N GLU A 123 10.79 0.54 9.07
CA GLU A 123 11.62 0.32 7.88
C GLU A 123 11.07 -0.78 6.97
N ASN A 124 10.61 -1.89 7.56
CA ASN A 124 10.02 -3.02 6.84
C ASN A 124 8.67 -2.62 6.22
N ILE A 125 7.91 -1.74 6.88
CA ILE A 125 6.67 -1.20 6.31
C ILE A 125 6.98 -0.36 5.06
N ILE A 126 7.99 0.50 5.11
CA ILE A 126 8.41 1.31 3.95
C ILE A 126 8.91 0.41 2.81
N ALA A 127 9.73 -0.60 3.14
CA ALA A 127 10.21 -1.60 2.19
C ALA A 127 9.04 -2.34 1.53
N SER A 128 8.06 -2.81 2.31
CA SER A 128 6.88 -3.51 1.78
C SER A 128 6.08 -2.66 0.80
N ARG A 129 5.96 -1.34 1.03
CA ARG A 129 5.28 -0.41 0.13
C ARG A 129 6.03 -0.24 -1.19
N MET A 130 7.36 -0.19 -1.14
CA MET A 130 8.21 -0.15 -2.33
C MET A 130 8.02 -1.42 -3.17
N TYR A 131 8.13 -2.61 -2.55
CA TYR A 131 7.94 -3.88 -3.27
C TYR A 131 6.53 -4.04 -3.82
N ALA A 132 5.50 -3.64 -3.06
CA ALA A 132 4.11 -3.70 -3.52
C ALA A 132 3.85 -2.80 -4.72
N ARG A 133 4.44 -1.59 -4.76
CA ARG A 133 4.33 -0.66 -5.90
C ARG A 133 5.09 -1.17 -7.12
N ALA A 134 6.29 -1.70 -6.94
CA ALA A 134 7.07 -2.28 -8.02
C ALA A 134 6.34 -3.49 -8.63
N ALA A 135 5.83 -4.39 -7.80
CA ALA A 135 5.03 -5.53 -8.24
C ALA A 135 3.76 -5.09 -8.98
N CYS A 136 3.04 -4.08 -8.47
CA CYS A 136 1.88 -3.51 -9.16
C CYS A 136 2.25 -2.94 -10.53
N GLY A 137 3.35 -2.19 -10.64
CA GLY A 137 3.81 -1.61 -11.89
C GLY A 137 4.16 -2.67 -12.94
N VAL A 138 4.90 -3.71 -12.55
CA VAL A 138 5.23 -4.85 -13.42
C VAL A 138 3.95 -5.57 -13.88
N MET A 139 3.01 -5.84 -12.97
CA MET A 139 1.75 -6.51 -13.32
C MET A 139 0.91 -5.69 -14.29
N LEU A 140 0.85 -4.36 -14.15
CA LEU A 140 0.14 -3.48 -15.08
C LEU A 140 0.76 -3.51 -16.48
N ILE A 141 2.09 -3.53 -16.56
CA ILE A 141 2.80 -3.65 -17.84
C ILE A 141 2.50 -5.01 -18.49
N VAL A 142 2.54 -6.11 -17.72
CA VAL A 142 2.19 -7.45 -18.23
C VAL A 142 0.74 -7.50 -18.72
N ILE A 143 -0.20 -6.93 -17.96
CA ILE A 143 -1.62 -6.83 -18.36
C ILE A 143 -1.74 -6.02 -19.65
N SER A 144 -1.00 -4.93 -19.80
CA SER A 144 -1.02 -4.11 -21.02
C SER A 144 -0.57 -4.90 -22.25
N PHE A 145 0.43 -5.79 -22.12
CA PHE A 145 0.87 -6.67 -23.20
C PHE A 145 -0.18 -7.75 -23.53
N ILE A 146 -0.78 -8.37 -22.51
CA ILE A 146 -1.85 -9.36 -22.70
C ILE A 146 -3.06 -8.74 -23.40
N VAL A 147 -3.42 -7.51 -23.03
CA VAL A 147 -4.51 -6.75 -23.65
C VAL A 147 -4.10 -6.15 -24.99
N ASN A 148 -2.86 -6.30 -25.47
CA ASN A 148 -2.48 -5.87 -26.82
C ASN A 148 -2.37 -7.05 -27.82
N ILE A 149 -2.22 -8.28 -27.32
CA ILE A 149 -2.37 -9.52 -28.11
C ILE A 149 -3.84 -9.72 -28.50
#